data_AF-A0A265N535-F1
#
_entry.id   AF-A0A265N535-F1
#
_cell.length_a   1.000
_cell.length_b   1.000
_cell.length_c   1.000
_cell.angle_alpha   90.00
_cell.angle_beta   90.00
_cell.angle_gamma   90.00
#
_symmetry.space_group_name_H-M   'P 1'
#
loop_
_entity.id
_entity.type
_entity.pdbx_description
1 polymer ?
#
loop_
_entity_poly.entity_id
_entity_poly.type
_entity_poly.pdbx_seq_one_letter_code
_entity_poly.pdbx_strand_id
1 'polypeptide(L)'
;DHAGTGKTFITDGVIRFIKFFLKRKVCSMAPTGRAAKVFRSKTGEEHTSTIHRSIYKIDTLKTDTSLGQGKFKYYYEVARCIWGNKSVYIVDEASMLSDIENDHEFFRFGSGFLMRDLIRYINFSSRPDSKIIFCGEG
;
A
#
# COMPACT_ATOMS: atom_id res chain seq x y z
N ASP A 1 -5.04 -14.80 18.83
CA ASP A 1 -3.62 -14.44 18.98
C ASP A 1 -2.83 -14.76 17.72
N HIS A 2 -1.94 -13.87 17.26
CA HIS A 2 -0.98 -14.18 16.16
C HIS A 2 0.44 -13.96 16.69
N ALA A 3 0.80 -14.83 17.65
CA ALA A 3 2.13 -14.96 18.18
C ALA A 3 3.01 -15.71 17.17
N GLY A 4 4.20 -15.16 16.87
CA GLY A 4 5.36 -16.01 16.62
C GLY A 4 5.60 -16.62 15.23
N THR A 5 4.93 -16.23 14.15
CA THR A 5 5.41 -16.65 12.83
C THR A 5 6.71 -15.86 12.54
N GLY A 6 7.86 -16.55 12.48
CA GLY A 6 9.19 -15.95 12.29
C GLY A 6 9.31 -15.04 11.06
N LYS A 7 8.27 -14.99 10.21
CA LYS A 7 8.10 -14.05 9.10
C LYS A 7 8.28 -12.60 9.52
N THR A 8 7.62 -12.10 10.56
CA THR A 8 7.78 -10.68 10.91
C THR A 8 9.19 -10.37 11.41
N PHE A 9 9.85 -11.33 12.07
CA PHE A 9 11.26 -11.21 12.46
C PHE A 9 12.19 -11.17 11.24
N ILE A 10 11.95 -12.04 10.25
CA ILE A 10 12.67 -12.00 8.96
C ILE A 10 12.42 -10.66 8.25
N THR A 11 11.18 -10.17 8.22
CA THR A 11 10.84 -8.89 7.61
C THR A 11 11.56 -7.72 8.30
N ASP A 12 11.64 -7.72 9.64
CA ASP A 12 12.45 -6.74 10.38
C ASP A 12 13.93 -6.83 10.00
N GLY A 13 14.50 -8.04 9.94
CA GLY A 13 15.88 -8.25 9.47
C GLY A 13 16.13 -7.70 8.06
N VAL A 14 15.20 -7.95 7.13
CA VAL A 14 15.25 -7.42 5.75
C VAL A 14 15.15 -5.89 5.73
N ILE A 15 14.25 -5.31 6.52
CA ILE A 15 14.12 -3.85 6.66
C ILE A 15 15.43 -3.23 7.13
N ARG A 16 16.02 -3.79 8.20
CA ARG A 16 17.29 -3.33 8.75
C ARG A 16 18.40 -3.45 7.71
N PHE A 17 18.45 -4.56 6.97
CA PHE A 17 19.41 -4.73 5.89
C PHE A 17 19.27 -3.63 4.82
N ILE A 18 18.05 -3.37 4.34
CA ILE A 18 17.77 -2.34 3.33
C ILE A 18 18.17 -0.95 3.84
N LYS A 19 17.81 -0.58 5.07
CA LYS A 19 18.06 0.74 5.64
C LYS A 19 19.54 0.95 5.95
N PHE A 20 20.17 -0.01 6.63
CA PHE A 20 21.52 0.18 7.17
C PHE A 20 22.64 -0.20 6.21
N PHE A 21 22.47 -1.23 5.39
CA PHE A 21 23.50 -1.69 4.46
C PHE A 21 23.29 -1.14 3.05
N LEU A 22 22.06 -1.23 2.50
CA LEU A 22 21.79 -0.72 1.16
C LEU A 22 21.57 0.81 1.12
N LYS A 23 21.39 1.45 2.29
CA LYS A 23 21.10 2.89 2.42
C LYS A 23 19.88 3.34 1.61
N ARG A 24 18.86 2.49 1.52
CA ARG A 24 17.61 2.77 0.79
C ARG A 24 16.48 3.12 1.75
N LYS A 25 15.55 3.97 1.28
CA LYS A 25 14.32 4.27 2.03
C LYS A 25 13.38 3.06 1.99
N VAL A 26 12.76 2.77 3.12
CA VAL A 26 11.69 1.76 3.23
C VAL A 26 10.36 2.49 3.39
N CYS A 27 9.37 2.10 2.59
CA CYS A 27 7.98 2.49 2.73
C CYS A 27 7.17 1.23 3.05
N SER A 28 6.72 1.10 4.28
CA SER A 28 5.95 -0.05 4.74
C SER A 28 4.46 0.28 4.79
N MET A 29 3.62 -0.68 4.40
CA MET A 29 2.17 -0.56 4.40
C MET A 29 1.51 -1.93 4.62
N ALA A 30 0.25 -1.92 5.04
CA ALA A 30 -0.55 -3.13 5.21
C ALA A 30 -2.01 -2.88 4.78
N PRO A 31 -2.79 -3.91 4.41
CA PRO A 31 -4.16 -3.75 3.91
C PRO A 31 -5.11 -3.18 4.96
N THR A 32 -4.92 -3.52 6.25
CA THR A 32 -5.79 -3.10 7.35
C THR A 32 -5.06 -2.31 8.43
N GLY A 33 -5.79 -1.48 9.18
CA GLY A 33 -5.22 -0.70 10.28
C GLY A 33 -4.66 -1.58 11.42
N ARG A 34 -5.28 -2.74 11.65
CA ARG A 34 -4.80 -3.73 12.63
C ARG A 34 -3.46 -4.33 12.18
N ALA A 35 -3.36 -4.81 10.94
CA ALA A 35 -2.11 -5.33 10.38
C ALA A 35 -1.00 -4.28 10.43
N ALA A 36 -1.30 -3.04 10.01
CA ALA A 36 -0.36 -1.94 10.08
C ALA A 36 0.10 -1.66 11.53
N LYS A 37 -0.77 -1.75 12.54
CA LYS A 37 -0.41 -1.56 13.94
C LYS A 37 0.51 -2.68 14.46
N VAL A 38 0.19 -3.92 14.13
CA VAL A 38 1.02 -5.09 14.50
C VAL A 38 2.40 -4.98 13.86
N PHE A 39 2.47 -4.60 12.57
CA PHE A 39 3.72 -4.41 11.86
C PHE A 39 4.61 -3.38 12.55
N ARG A 40 4.08 -2.18 12.86
CA ARG A 40 4.82 -1.14 13.60
C ARG A 40 5.39 -1.66 14.93
N SER A 41 4.55 -2.37 15.69
CA SER A 41 4.95 -2.90 16.99
C SER A 41 6.08 -3.93 16.90
N LYS A 42 6.20 -4.65 15.78
CA LYS A 42 7.19 -5.71 15.60
C LYS A 42 8.47 -5.25 14.88
N THR A 43 8.37 -4.27 13.98
CA THR A 43 9.50 -3.82 13.13
C THR A 43 10.05 -2.45 13.53
N GLY A 44 9.33 -1.68 14.34
CA GLY A 44 9.70 -0.30 14.68
C GLY A 44 9.51 0.71 13.54
N GLU A 45 8.90 0.34 12.41
CA GLU A 45 8.60 1.26 11.31
C GLU A 45 7.40 2.17 11.62
N GLU A 46 7.57 3.17 12.49
CA GLU A 46 6.47 3.99 13.06
C GLU A 46 5.51 4.64 12.04
N HIS A 47 5.96 4.84 10.80
CA HIS A 47 5.16 5.45 9.73
C HIS A 47 4.35 4.45 8.89
N THR A 48 4.36 3.15 9.19
CA THR A 48 3.51 2.18 8.48
C THR A 48 2.05 2.59 8.61
N SER A 49 1.33 2.64 7.50
CA SER A 49 -0.10 2.91 7.48
C SER A 49 -0.84 1.93 6.57
N THR A 50 -2.16 2.12 6.40
CA THR A 50 -2.88 1.28 5.45
C THR A 50 -2.45 1.60 4.02
N ILE A 51 -2.55 0.63 3.11
CA ILE A 51 -2.31 0.87 1.67
C ILE A 51 -3.22 2.00 1.20
N HIS A 52 -4.51 1.96 1.57
CA HIS A 52 -5.47 3.01 1.22
C HIS A 52 -5.02 4.41 1.63
N ARG A 53 -4.57 4.58 2.88
CA ARG A 53 -4.06 5.87 3.38
C ARG A 53 -2.76 6.28 2.70
N SER A 54 -1.95 5.32 2.25
CA SER A 54 -0.66 5.57 1.63
C SER A 54 -0.77 6.01 0.17
N ILE A 55 -1.76 5.48 -0.57
CA ILE A 55 -1.82 5.61 -2.03
C ILE A 55 -2.99 6.45 -2.56
N TYR A 56 -3.98 6.82 -1.74
CA TYR A 56 -5.12 7.64 -2.17
C TYR A 56 -5.17 9.01 -1.48
N LYS A 57 -5.72 10.01 -2.18
CA LYS A 57 -6.02 11.33 -1.61
C LYS A 57 -7.29 11.30 -0.77
N ILE A 58 -7.18 10.78 0.45
CA ILE A 58 -8.33 10.55 1.35
C ILE A 58 -9.07 11.83 1.78
N ASP A 59 -8.44 12.99 1.61
CA ASP A 59 -8.98 14.33 1.88
C ASP A 59 -9.74 14.93 0.67
N THR A 60 -9.62 14.31 -0.50
CA THR A 60 -10.16 14.83 -1.75
C THR A 60 -11.09 13.81 -2.38
N LEU A 61 -12.39 14.02 -2.21
CA LEU A 61 -13.42 13.23 -2.86
C LEU A 61 -13.81 13.88 -4.20
N LYS A 62 -13.77 13.10 -5.28
CA LYS A 62 -14.16 13.56 -6.62
C LYS A 62 -15.43 12.88 -7.09
N THR A 63 -16.12 13.49 -8.04
CA THR A 63 -17.31 12.93 -8.67
C THR A 63 -16.95 12.35 -10.03
N ASP A 64 -17.29 11.07 -10.25
CA ASP A 64 -17.24 10.39 -11.53
C ASP A 64 -18.61 10.47 -12.19
N THR A 65 -18.72 11.28 -13.24
CA THR A 65 -19.95 11.48 -14.02
C THR A 65 -19.95 10.70 -15.34
N SER A 66 -18.96 9.84 -15.55
CA SER A 66 -18.84 9.02 -16.78
C SER A 66 -19.82 7.84 -16.82
N LEU A 67 -20.60 7.63 -15.76
CA LEU A 67 -21.49 6.48 -15.55
C LEU A 67 -22.85 6.56 -16.27
N GLY A 68 -23.05 7.58 -17.11
CA GLY A 68 -24.30 7.82 -17.85
C GLY A 68 -25.20 8.88 -17.20
N GLN A 69 -26.28 9.26 -17.90
CA GLN A 69 -27.16 10.35 -17.46
C GLN A 69 -27.79 10.05 -16.09
N GLY A 70 -27.63 10.99 -15.15
CA GLY A 70 -28.19 10.91 -13.80
C GLY A 70 -27.44 9.99 -12.84
N LYS A 71 -26.38 9.30 -13.27
CA LYS A 71 -25.55 8.44 -12.41
C LYS A 71 -24.23 9.14 -12.11
N PHE A 72 -23.90 9.25 -10.83
CA PHE A 72 -22.61 9.72 -10.39
C PHE A 72 -22.11 8.82 -9.26
N LYS A 73 -20.78 8.76 -9.14
CA LYS A 73 -20.13 8.04 -8.04
C LYS A 73 -19.03 8.89 -7.45
N TYR A 74 -18.84 8.79 -6.15
CA TYR A 74 -17.70 9.44 -5.53
C TYR A 74 -16.46 8.58 -5.65
N TYR A 75 -15.29 9.18 -5.82
CA TYR A 75 -14.05 8.42 -5.78
C TYR A 75 -12.89 9.18 -5.19
N TYR A 76 -11.99 8.43 -4.56
CA TYR A 76 -10.69 8.91 -4.12
C TYR A 76 -9.66 8.67 -5.21
N GLU A 77 -8.95 9.72 -5.62
CA GLU A 77 -7.88 9.58 -6.60
C GLU A 77 -6.64 8.88 -6.04
N VAL A 78 -5.95 8.13 -6.90
CA VAL A 78 -4.58 7.69 -6.63
C VAL A 78 -3.70 8.93 -6.44
N ALA A 79 -3.04 9.02 -5.30
CA ALA A 79 -2.14 10.09 -4.95
C ALA A 79 -0.85 10.03 -5.78
N ARG A 80 -0.12 11.15 -5.82
CA ARG A 80 1.25 11.15 -6.36
C ARG A 80 2.17 10.51 -5.33
N CYS A 81 2.98 9.55 -5.75
CA CYS A 81 4.00 9.00 -4.87
C CYS A 81 5.04 10.06 -4.51
N ILE A 82 5.14 10.33 -3.21
CA ILE A 82 6.08 11.29 -2.60
C ILE A 82 7.45 10.66 -2.28
N TRP A 83 7.58 9.35 -2.46
CA TRP A 83 8.82 8.64 -2.22
C TRP A 83 9.79 8.83 -3.39
N GLY A 84 11.07 8.99 -3.05
CA GLY A 84 12.15 9.16 -4.00
C GLY A 84 12.43 7.89 -4.80
N ASN A 85 13.26 8.02 -5.84
CA ASN A 85 13.77 6.86 -6.56
C ASN A 85 14.61 5.98 -5.60
N LYS A 86 14.82 4.71 -5.96
CA LYS A 86 15.52 3.71 -5.13
C LYS A 86 14.84 3.45 -3.77
N SER A 87 13.53 3.67 -3.65
CA SER A 87 12.78 3.25 -2.45
C SER A 87 12.44 1.76 -2.50
N VAL A 88 12.26 1.12 -1.35
CA VAL A 88 11.74 -0.25 -1.25
C VAL A 88 10.39 -0.20 -0.54
N TYR A 89 9.35 -0.68 -1.21
CA TYR A 89 8.00 -0.76 -0.69
C TYR A 89 7.81 -2.15 -0.07
N ILE A 90 7.33 -2.22 1.17
CA ILE A 90 7.05 -3.48 1.85
C ILE A 90 5.57 -3.52 2.16
N VAL A 91 4.89 -4.53 1.62
CA VAL A 91 3.48 -4.77 1.89
C VAL A 91 3.36 -5.99 2.80
N ASP A 92 2.93 -5.76 4.04
CA ASP A 92 2.58 -6.83 4.97
C ASP A 92 1.15 -7.33 4.74
N GLU A 93 0.86 -8.58 5.12
CA GLU A 93 -0.42 -9.26 4.87
C GLU A 93 -0.86 -9.19 3.39
N ALA A 94 0.08 -9.37 2.47
CA ALA A 94 -0.14 -9.23 1.03
C ALA A 94 -1.16 -10.23 0.46
N SER A 95 -1.46 -11.33 1.14
CA SER A 95 -2.52 -12.26 0.73
C SER A 95 -3.92 -11.62 0.74
N MET A 96 -4.10 -10.50 1.46
CA MET A 96 -5.34 -9.73 1.41
C MET A 96 -5.39 -8.73 0.25
N LEU A 97 -4.30 -8.58 -0.53
CA LEU A 97 -4.33 -7.81 -1.76
C LEU A 97 -4.99 -8.64 -2.86
N SER A 98 -6.28 -8.41 -3.09
CA SER A 98 -6.97 -8.93 -4.27
C SER A 98 -6.85 -7.96 -5.45
N ASP A 99 -6.83 -8.49 -6.68
CA ASP A 99 -7.19 -7.75 -7.90
C ASP A 99 -8.69 -7.96 -8.20
N ILE A 100 -9.51 -7.98 -7.14
CA ILE A 100 -10.97 -8.04 -7.25
C ILE A 100 -11.46 -6.60 -7.19
N GLU A 101 -12.37 -6.27 -8.09
CA GLU A 101 -13.01 -4.97 -8.11
C GLU A 101 -13.76 -4.74 -6.78
N ASN A 102 -13.30 -3.77 -6.00
CA ASN A 102 -13.98 -3.34 -4.79
C ASN A 102 -14.80 -2.09 -5.11
N ASP A 103 -15.96 -2.33 -5.70
CA ASP A 103 -16.89 -1.29 -6.12
C ASP A 103 -18.01 -1.14 -5.09
N HIS A 104 -17.86 -0.22 -4.13
CA HIS A 104 -18.95 0.09 -3.19
C HIS A 104 -20.01 0.93 -3.90
N GLU A 105 -21.28 0.77 -3.57
CA GLU A 105 -22.40 1.43 -4.28
C GLU A 105 -22.23 2.96 -4.46
N PHE A 106 -21.73 3.65 -3.42
CA PHE A 106 -21.64 5.12 -3.41
C PHE A 106 -20.23 5.68 -3.66
N PHE A 107 -19.17 4.89 -3.40
CA PHE A 107 -17.80 5.38 -3.53
C PHE A 107 -16.82 4.32 -4.05
N ARG A 108 -15.72 4.77 -4.68
CA ARG A 108 -14.65 3.92 -5.20
C ARG A 108 -13.28 4.47 -4.80
N PHE A 109 -12.31 3.60 -4.57
CA PHE A 109 -10.91 4.00 -4.49
C PHE A 109 -10.22 3.80 -5.85
N GLY A 110 -9.60 4.84 -6.39
CA GLY A 110 -8.88 4.83 -7.66
C GLY A 110 -9.64 4.11 -8.77
N SER A 111 -9.04 3.01 -9.27
CA SER A 111 -9.63 2.17 -10.32
C SER A 111 -10.61 1.11 -9.82
N GLY A 112 -10.77 0.95 -8.50
CA GLY A 112 -11.50 -0.17 -7.88
C GLY A 112 -10.62 -1.37 -7.58
N PHE A 113 -9.37 -1.39 -8.07
CA PHE A 113 -8.43 -2.50 -7.94
C PHE A 113 -7.20 -2.08 -7.13
N LEU A 114 -7.13 -2.50 -5.86
CA LEU A 114 -6.11 -2.01 -4.92
C LEU A 114 -4.68 -2.34 -5.36
N MET A 115 -4.44 -3.56 -5.87
CA MET A 115 -3.12 -3.96 -6.37
C MET A 115 -2.70 -3.11 -7.57
N ARG A 116 -3.60 -2.93 -8.54
CA ARG A 116 -3.34 -2.10 -9.73
C ARG A 116 -3.01 -0.66 -9.35
N ASP A 117 -3.78 -0.09 -8.44
CA ASP A 117 -3.57 1.26 -7.95
C ASP A 117 -2.26 1.42 -7.17
N LEU A 118 -1.85 0.41 -6.40
CA LEU A 118 -0.55 0.40 -5.73
C LEU A 118 0.61 0.42 -6.73
N ILE A 119 0.55 -0.42 -7.77
CA ILE A 119 1.57 -0.44 -8.84
C ILE A 119 1.59 0.91 -9.58
N ARG A 120 0.42 1.47 -9.88
CA ARG A 120 0.28 2.80 -10.51
C ARG A 120 0.84 3.91 -9.62
N TYR A 121 0.58 3.87 -8.32
CA TYR A 121 1.11 4.83 -7.35
C TYR A 121 2.64 4.81 -7.37
N ILE A 122 3.27 3.64 -7.26
CA ILE A 122 4.73 3.52 -7.25
C ILE A 122 5.32 3.99 -8.59
N ASN A 123 4.68 3.63 -9.69
CA ASN A 123 5.10 3.96 -11.06
C ASN A 123 6.56 3.55 -11.31
N PHE A 124 6.77 2.24 -11.43
CA PHE A 124 8.11 1.66 -11.68
C PHE A 124 8.71 2.12 -13.02
N SER A 125 7.91 2.47 -14.02
CA SER A 125 8.40 3.02 -15.29
C SER A 125 9.18 4.32 -15.09
N SER A 126 8.74 5.19 -14.17
CA SER A 126 9.47 6.40 -13.80
C SER A 126 10.44 6.21 -12.63
N ARG A 127 10.44 5.03 -11.98
CA ARG A 127 11.27 4.69 -10.82
C ARG A 127 11.84 3.26 -10.94
N PRO A 128 12.68 2.98 -11.95
CA PRO A 128 13.08 1.61 -12.30
C PRO A 128 13.93 0.92 -11.21
N ASP A 129 14.61 1.71 -10.38
CA ASP A 129 15.43 1.18 -9.29
C ASP A 129 14.59 0.84 -8.05
N SER A 130 13.36 1.36 -7.94
CA SER A 130 12.47 1.04 -6.83
C SER A 130 12.06 -0.42 -6.86
N LYS A 131 11.84 -1.00 -5.68
CA LYS A 131 11.48 -2.43 -5.52
C LYS A 131 10.26 -2.55 -4.61
N ILE A 132 9.46 -3.60 -4.79
CA ILE A 132 8.37 -3.96 -3.88
C ILE A 132 8.59 -5.37 -3.36
N ILE A 133 8.30 -5.58 -2.09
CA ILE A 133 8.37 -6.87 -1.39
C ILE A 133 6.98 -7.12 -0.81
N PHE A 134 6.38 -8.24 -1.19
CA PHE A 134 5.11 -8.71 -0.63
C PHE A 134 5.39 -9.75 0.46
N CYS A 135 4.90 -9.50 1.67
CA CYS A 135 5.00 -10.38 2.82
C CYS A 135 3.59 -10.87 3.17
N GLY A 136 3.39 -12.17 3.27
CA GLY A 136 2.08 -12.75 3.63
C GLY A 136 2.16 -14.25 3.86
N GLU A 137 1.05 -14.83 4.31
CA GLU A 137 0.85 -16.28 4.29
C GLU A 137 0.00 -16.62 3.06
N GLY A 138 0.52 -17.55 2.25
CA GLY A 138 -0.18 -18.11 1.10
C GLY A 138 -0.88 -19.40 1.48
#